data_AF-A0A817YQY9-F1
#
_entry.id   AF-A0A817YQY9-F1
#
_cell.length_a   1.000
_cell.length_b   1.000
_cell.length_c   1.000
_cell.angle_alpha   90.00
_cell.angle_beta   90.00
_cell.angle_gamma   90.00
#
_symmetry.space_group_name_H-M   'P 1'
#
loop_
_entity.id
_entity.type
_entity.pdbx_description
1 polymer ?
#
loop_
_entity_poly.entity_id
_entity_poly.type
_entity_poly.pdbx_seq_one_letter_code
_entity_poly.pdbx_strand_id
1 'polypeptide(L)'
;MSETKTKGQLSDLNPLLKNISCEKSVSAFSTQEIKYANLFRPCSVAKQPNTLTQYYSLPPSSSSPITTSDVSPTKPKRTGNCFNHRINDMCYDISEVNVSEELCTGLFYSDDILQELDGYEYAEKCRDVNIAPKQCDVDCGLGQECQWINGEEMCVCSEESCISTDSLSSKYNKQPLCASNNMTFSSECAMAAWKCLKQQSGLYKKYDGECQKDCRNVQCPHDTVCLLVKNTGEPFCYPKKHCNPALDPGPVCGTNGITYKNICAMRLSPDVEGRTPELAHYGPCENKCRANLCQPHERCVYSRQSRPVCIRCQYSRRFFTHSGECSMNIPACGDDGYLYKNYCALLRGQCEKNRYIHIIDYDTCPKNMNMMQ
;
A
#
# COMPACT_ATOMS: atom_id res chain seq x y z
N MET A 1 22.77 -60.46 -23.39
CA MET A 1 23.70 -59.93 -22.38
C MET A 1 22.88 -59.00 -21.50
N SER A 2 22.24 -59.63 -20.50
CA SER A 2 22.63 -59.58 -19.09
C SER A 2 22.15 -58.26 -18.45
N GLU A 3 20.94 -58.25 -17.87
CA GLU A 3 20.68 -58.61 -16.45
C GLU A 3 21.24 -57.52 -15.51
N THR A 4 20.54 -56.93 -14.52
CA THR A 4 19.29 -57.30 -13.83
C THR A 4 18.93 -56.23 -12.78
N LYS A 5 17.61 -55.97 -12.61
CA LYS A 5 16.80 -55.96 -11.34
C LYS A 5 17.25 -55.11 -10.13
N THR A 6 16.39 -54.50 -9.29
CA THR A 6 14.93 -54.22 -9.22
C THR A 6 14.66 -53.40 -7.93
N LYS A 7 13.49 -52.72 -7.91
CA LYS A 7 12.53 -52.52 -6.80
C LYS A 7 12.87 -51.64 -5.59
N GLY A 8 11.92 -50.75 -5.26
CA GLY A 8 11.43 -50.62 -3.87
C GLY A 8 11.14 -49.21 -3.33
N GLN A 9 9.91 -48.74 -3.55
CA GLN A 9 9.01 -47.91 -2.71
C GLN A 9 9.50 -46.83 -1.71
N LEU A 10 8.77 -45.71 -1.79
CA LEU A 10 8.37 -44.72 -0.77
C LEU A 10 8.53 -45.13 0.71
N SER A 11 9.14 -44.23 1.49
CA SER A 11 8.54 -43.62 2.70
C SER A 11 9.44 -42.50 3.26
N ASP A 12 8.84 -41.30 3.37
CA ASP A 12 8.98 -40.31 4.45
C ASP A 12 10.13 -39.27 4.55
N LEU A 13 9.67 -38.00 4.51
CA LEU A 13 10.02 -36.81 5.30
C LEU A 13 11.18 -35.86 4.87
N ASN A 14 10.75 -34.63 4.47
CA ASN A 14 11.46 -33.33 4.44
C ASN A 14 11.87 -32.90 5.88
N PRO A 15 12.79 -31.91 6.15
CA PRO A 15 12.92 -30.62 5.45
C PRO A 15 14.36 -30.08 5.27
N LEU A 16 14.55 -29.07 4.40
CA LEU A 16 15.42 -27.88 4.56
C LEU A 16 15.87 -27.29 3.20
N LEU A 17 15.00 -26.46 2.62
CA LEU A 17 15.43 -25.26 1.90
C LEU A 17 15.99 -24.28 2.94
N LYS A 18 17.31 -24.27 3.13
CA LYS A 18 18.03 -23.19 3.81
C LYS A 18 19.13 -22.68 2.87
N ASN A 19 19.18 -21.35 2.76
CA ASN A 19 20.26 -20.52 2.25
C ASN A 19 20.36 -20.32 0.73
N ILE A 20 19.74 -19.23 0.25
CA ILE A 20 20.35 -18.39 -0.80
C ILE A 20 20.55 -17.00 -0.19
N SER A 21 21.83 -16.62 -0.11
CA SER A 21 22.36 -15.37 0.44
C SER A 21 22.23 -14.22 -0.56
N CYS A 22 21.82 -13.04 -0.09
CA CYS A 22 21.85 -11.78 -0.84
C CYS A 22 23.16 -11.04 -0.54
N GLU A 23 24.14 -11.12 -1.45
CA GLU A 23 25.24 -10.17 -1.55
C GLU A 23 25.36 -9.71 -2.99
N LYS A 24 24.88 -8.49 -3.31
CA LYS A 24 25.48 -7.63 -4.35
C LYS A 24 25.28 -6.16 -4.01
N SER A 25 26.34 -5.41 -4.24
CA SER A 25 26.65 -4.02 -3.88
C SER A 25 25.87 -2.98 -4.69
N VAL A 26 25.61 -1.83 -4.05
CA VAL A 26 24.95 -0.65 -4.61
C VAL A 26 25.98 0.21 -5.36
N SER A 27 25.91 0.22 -6.69
CA SER A 27 26.39 1.35 -7.50
C SER A 27 25.69 1.33 -8.86
N ALA A 28 24.99 2.42 -9.18
CA ALA A 28 24.25 2.73 -10.41
C ALA A 28 22.80 2.24 -10.47
N PHE A 29 21.89 3.06 -9.92
CA PHE A 29 20.51 3.14 -10.40
C PHE A 29 20.13 4.61 -10.61
N SER A 30 19.29 4.84 -11.62
CA SER A 30 18.89 6.16 -12.10
C SER A 30 17.63 6.66 -11.37
N THR A 31 17.34 7.96 -11.46
CA THR A 31 16.26 8.66 -10.73
C THR A 31 14.83 8.17 -11.03
N GLN A 32 14.63 7.16 -11.88
CA GLN A 32 13.32 6.54 -12.15
C GLN A 32 13.01 5.28 -11.34
N GLU A 33 13.94 4.73 -10.56
CA GLU A 33 13.73 3.50 -9.78
C GLU A 33 13.34 3.72 -8.30
N ILE A 34 13.28 4.98 -7.85
CA ILE A 34 12.96 5.34 -6.45
C ILE A 34 11.44 5.39 -6.18
N LYS A 35 10.58 5.35 -7.22
CA LYS A 35 9.13 5.56 -7.05
C LYS A 35 8.30 4.33 -6.64
N TYR A 36 8.90 3.14 -6.53
CA TYR A 36 8.16 1.89 -6.24
C TYR A 36 8.69 1.09 -5.03
N ALA A 37 9.60 1.65 -4.23
CA ALA A 37 10.21 0.93 -3.10
C ALA A 37 9.35 0.86 -1.81
N ASN A 38 8.13 1.40 -1.79
CA ASN A 38 7.33 1.53 -0.55
C ASN A 38 6.29 0.43 -0.30
N LEU A 39 6.44 -0.78 -0.85
CA LEU A 39 5.46 -1.86 -0.61
C LEU A 39 5.99 -3.15 0.02
N PHE A 40 7.27 -3.22 0.43
CA PHE A 40 7.79 -4.38 1.17
C PHE A 40 8.87 -3.96 2.19
N ARG A 41 8.55 -3.99 3.50
CA ARG A 41 9.53 -4.22 4.59
C ARG A 41 9.41 -5.71 4.97
N PRO A 42 10.52 -6.45 5.25
CA PRO A 42 11.39 -6.13 6.39
C PRO A 42 12.90 -6.37 6.16
N CYS A 43 13.77 -5.55 6.77
CA CYS A 43 15.11 -5.95 7.22
C CYS A 43 15.67 -4.89 8.19
N SER A 44 16.00 -5.32 9.40
CA SER A 44 16.68 -4.51 10.42
C SER A 44 18.19 -4.53 10.16
N VAL A 45 18.84 -3.37 10.07
CA VAL A 45 20.30 -3.26 9.94
C VAL A 45 20.91 -2.96 11.30
N ALA A 46 21.69 -3.90 11.83
CA ALA A 46 22.56 -3.68 12.98
C ALA A 46 23.86 -3.00 12.51
N LYS A 47 24.25 -1.91 13.17
CA LYS A 47 25.60 -1.30 13.03
C LYS A 47 26.52 -1.85 14.13
N GLN A 48 27.73 -2.24 13.75
CA GLN A 48 28.88 -2.46 14.64
C GLN A 48 30.08 -1.62 14.14
N PRO A 49 31.04 -1.32 15.03
CA PRO A 49 31.87 -0.12 14.95
C PRO A 49 33.20 -0.36 14.23
N ASN A 50 33.65 0.61 13.43
CA ASN A 50 35.02 0.63 12.90
C ASN A 50 35.92 1.46 13.82
N THR A 51 36.81 0.76 14.53
CA THR A 51 38.08 1.31 15.02
C THR A 51 39.13 1.16 13.92
N LEU A 52 39.91 2.21 13.68
CA LEU A 52 41.33 2.09 13.27
C LEU A 52 42.02 3.46 13.29
N THR A 53 42.87 3.61 14.29
CA THR A 53 43.82 4.69 14.53
C THR A 53 45.05 4.49 13.63
N GLN A 54 45.58 5.54 12.99
CA GLN A 54 47.01 5.60 12.64
C GLN A 54 47.56 7.05 12.78
N TYR A 55 48.61 7.14 13.60
CA TYR A 55 49.49 8.29 13.88
C TYR A 55 50.50 8.52 12.75
N TYR A 56 50.94 9.79 12.53
CA TYR A 56 52.32 10.27 12.25
C TYR A 56 52.27 11.82 12.10
N SER A 57 52.64 12.63 13.10
CA SER A 57 53.96 13.23 13.40
C SER A 57 54.59 14.13 12.32
N LEU A 58 54.58 15.46 12.56
CA LEU A 58 55.42 16.53 11.94
C LEU A 58 56.52 16.95 12.94
N PRO A 59 57.67 17.54 12.52
CA PRO A 59 57.91 19.00 12.69
C PRO A 59 59.02 19.60 11.75
N PRO A 60 59.58 20.84 11.93
CA PRO A 60 59.01 22.17 12.30
C PRO A 60 59.49 23.38 11.44
N SER A 61 58.91 24.56 11.75
CA SER A 61 59.53 25.92 11.84
C SER A 61 59.46 26.93 10.68
N SER A 62 58.82 28.09 10.94
CA SER A 62 59.36 29.48 10.91
C SER A 62 58.20 30.51 10.89
N SER A 63 57.93 31.19 12.02
CA SER A 63 58.23 32.61 12.34
C SER A 63 57.20 33.67 11.85
N SER A 64 56.32 34.09 12.80
CA SER A 64 55.92 35.46 13.25
C SER A 64 55.57 36.60 12.26
N PRO A 65 54.91 37.70 12.70
CA PRO A 65 53.81 37.86 13.67
C PRO A 65 52.68 38.79 13.14
N ILE A 66 51.41 38.61 13.54
CA ILE A 66 50.42 39.69 13.46
C ILE A 66 49.62 39.78 14.76
N THR A 67 49.42 41.04 15.13
CA THR A 67 48.98 41.67 16.36
C THR A 67 47.66 41.18 16.96
N THR A 68 47.68 41.13 18.28
CA THR A 68 46.61 40.88 19.23
C THR A 68 45.47 41.89 19.14
N SER A 69 44.24 41.40 19.02
CA SER A 69 43.04 42.09 19.51
C SER A 69 42.16 41.07 20.23
N ASP A 70 42.03 41.26 21.54
CA ASP A 70 41.01 40.73 22.46
C ASP A 70 40.29 39.44 22.08
N VAL A 71 40.85 38.31 22.54
CA VAL A 71 40.07 37.12 22.86
C VAL A 71 40.29 36.83 24.33
N SER A 72 39.29 37.17 25.14
CA SER A 72 39.14 36.64 26.51
C SER A 72 39.36 35.13 26.50
N PRO A 73 40.04 34.53 27.50
CA PRO A 73 40.24 33.10 27.52
C PRO A 73 38.86 32.41 27.61
N THR A 74 38.38 31.84 26.51
CA THR A 74 37.26 30.90 26.58
C THR A 74 37.72 29.78 27.49
N LYS A 75 37.09 29.67 28.67
CA LYS A 75 37.23 28.51 29.55
C LYS A 75 37.18 27.24 28.69
N PRO A 76 38.01 26.22 28.95
CA PRO A 76 37.89 24.95 28.24
C PRO A 76 36.44 24.49 28.35
N LYS A 77 35.74 24.34 27.21
CA LYS A 77 34.40 23.75 27.18
C LYS A 77 34.54 22.39 27.86
N ARG A 78 33.91 22.21 29.02
CA ARG A 78 33.86 20.91 29.69
C ARG A 78 33.12 19.96 28.74
N THR A 79 33.82 18.94 28.27
CA THR A 79 33.22 17.85 27.50
C THR A 79 32.51 16.91 28.47
N GLY A 80 31.33 16.47 28.10
CA GLY A 80 30.48 15.56 28.86
C GLY A 80 29.92 14.49 27.94
N ASN A 81 28.82 13.87 28.35
CA ASN A 81 28.18 12.77 27.64
C ASN A 81 26.72 13.12 27.32
N CYS A 82 26.22 12.62 26.19
CA CYS A 82 24.80 12.67 25.85
C CYS A 82 24.10 11.39 26.30
N PHE A 83 22.83 11.48 26.69
CA PHE A 83 22.04 10.38 27.24
C PHE A 83 20.65 10.34 26.60
N ASN A 84 20.11 9.13 26.42
CA ASN A 84 18.78 8.94 25.83
C ASN A 84 17.63 9.15 26.83
N HIS A 85 17.90 9.00 28.13
CA HIS A 85 16.87 9.00 29.17
C HIS A 85 17.25 9.86 30.38
N ARG A 86 16.24 10.52 30.97
CA ARG A 86 16.33 11.23 32.25
C ARG A 86 15.27 10.70 33.21
N ILE A 87 15.67 10.21 34.37
CA ILE A 87 14.77 9.74 35.44
C ILE A 87 15.26 10.35 36.75
N ASN A 88 14.40 11.09 37.46
CA ASN A 88 14.74 11.72 38.75
C ASN A 88 16.05 12.54 38.73
N ASP A 89 16.24 13.37 37.70
CA ASP A 89 17.45 14.20 37.48
C ASP A 89 18.76 13.44 37.18
N MET A 90 18.65 12.13 36.95
CA MET A 90 19.76 11.25 36.57
C MET A 90 19.67 10.91 35.08
N CYS A 91 20.82 10.89 34.42
CA CYS A 91 21.01 10.63 33.01
C CYS A 91 21.38 9.15 32.81
N TYR A 92 20.61 8.43 31.98
CA TYR A 92 20.78 7.00 31.70
C TYR A 92 20.87 6.73 30.20
N ASP A 93 21.46 5.58 29.86
CA ASP A 93 21.64 5.11 28.49
C ASP A 93 22.47 6.09 27.64
N ILE A 94 23.79 5.99 27.80
CA ILE A 94 24.77 6.85 27.15
C ILE A 94 24.66 6.70 25.64
N SER A 95 24.45 7.81 24.96
CA SER A 95 24.37 7.89 23.50
C SER A 95 25.71 8.29 22.89
N GLU A 96 26.34 9.34 23.45
CA GLU A 96 27.65 9.84 22.98
C GLU A 96 28.53 10.22 24.17
N VAL A 97 29.84 10.06 24.04
CA VAL A 97 30.82 10.34 25.10
C VAL A 97 31.82 11.42 24.69
N ASN A 98 32.29 12.21 25.65
CA ASN A 98 33.28 13.28 25.46
C ASN A 98 32.92 14.30 24.36
N VAL A 99 31.66 14.70 24.32
CA VAL A 99 31.14 15.69 23.38
C VAL A 99 30.80 16.98 24.12
N SER A 100 30.77 18.10 23.40
CA SER A 100 30.29 19.36 23.96
C SER A 100 28.76 19.37 24.03
N GLU A 101 28.20 19.99 25.06
CA GLU A 101 26.75 20.15 25.29
C GLU A 101 25.96 20.48 24.02
N GLU A 102 26.44 21.42 23.20
CA GLU A 102 25.77 21.85 21.96
C GLU A 102 25.55 20.75 20.91
N LEU A 103 26.29 19.64 20.99
CA LEU A 103 26.16 18.49 20.08
C LEU A 103 25.09 17.49 20.54
N CYS A 104 24.60 17.59 21.79
CA CYS A 104 23.56 16.71 22.33
C CYS A 104 22.14 17.16 21.98
N THR A 105 21.91 17.76 20.81
CA THR A 105 20.58 18.23 20.39
C THR A 105 19.56 17.09 20.39
N GLY A 106 18.46 17.25 21.14
CA GLY A 106 17.41 16.22 21.26
C GLY A 106 17.74 15.07 22.22
N LEU A 107 18.84 15.20 22.98
CA LEU A 107 19.28 14.28 24.02
C LEU A 107 19.45 15.02 25.35
N PHE A 108 19.67 14.27 26.43
CA PHE A 108 20.06 14.84 27.71
C PHE A 108 21.58 14.92 27.80
N TYR A 109 22.12 15.85 28.58
CA TYR A 109 23.57 16.04 28.73
C TYR A 109 23.98 16.07 30.20
N SER A 110 25.11 15.46 30.50
CA SER A 110 25.81 15.67 31.76
C SER A 110 27.32 15.66 31.56
N ASP A 111 28.00 16.58 32.22
CA ASP A 111 29.47 16.64 32.34
C ASP A 111 29.95 16.14 33.72
N ASP A 112 29.07 15.52 34.51
CA ASP A 112 29.44 14.82 35.73
C ASP A 112 30.12 13.47 35.41
N ILE A 113 30.89 12.97 36.37
CA ILE A 113 31.58 11.68 36.28
C ILE A 113 30.53 10.56 36.27
N LEU A 114 30.69 9.62 35.34
CA LEU A 114 29.85 8.42 35.29
C LEU A 114 30.01 7.60 36.58
N GLN A 115 28.88 7.24 37.16
CA GLN A 115 28.78 6.36 38.32
C GLN A 115 28.14 5.04 37.90
N GLU A 116 28.46 3.97 38.61
CA GLU A 116 27.91 2.63 38.34
C GLU A 116 27.04 2.17 39.50
N LEU A 117 25.81 1.77 39.21
CA LEU A 117 24.91 1.10 40.16
C LEU A 117 24.25 -0.08 39.47
N ASP A 118 24.34 -1.26 40.10
CA ASP A 118 23.78 -2.52 39.58
C ASP A 118 24.18 -2.85 38.12
N GLY A 119 25.39 -2.46 37.72
CA GLY A 119 25.93 -2.71 36.37
C GLY A 119 25.47 -1.71 35.29
N TYR A 120 24.80 -0.61 35.68
CA TYR A 120 24.41 0.46 34.78
C TYR A 120 25.17 1.74 35.08
N GLU A 121 25.79 2.30 34.04
CA GLU A 121 26.44 3.60 34.09
C GLU A 121 25.40 4.72 33.99
N TYR A 122 25.46 5.69 34.90
CA TYR A 122 24.61 6.86 34.92
C TYR A 122 25.41 8.12 35.27
N ALA A 123 24.86 9.29 34.96
CA ALA A 123 25.40 10.57 35.41
C ALA A 123 24.38 11.34 36.25
N GLU A 124 24.87 12.03 37.28
CA GLU A 124 24.11 13.00 38.05
C GLU A 124 23.95 14.32 37.28
N LYS A 125 23.05 15.20 37.76
CA LYS A 125 22.80 16.55 37.21
C LYS A 125 22.52 16.57 35.71
N CYS A 126 21.56 15.75 35.31
CA CYS A 126 21.10 15.64 33.93
C CYS A 126 20.45 16.95 33.45
N ARG A 127 20.89 17.47 32.31
CA ARG A 127 20.41 18.74 31.72
C ARG A 127 19.73 18.50 30.38
N ASP A 128 18.71 19.31 30.09
CA ASP A 128 18.00 19.31 28.81
C ASP A 128 18.80 20.14 27.80
N VAL A 129 19.23 19.54 26.69
CA VAL A 129 19.92 20.26 25.61
C VAL A 129 18.98 20.38 24.42
N ASN A 130 18.54 21.62 24.15
CA ASN A 130 17.76 22.00 22.97
C ASN A 130 16.81 20.88 22.52
N ILE A 131 15.84 20.55 23.36
CA ILE A 131 14.77 19.62 23.00
C ILE A 131 13.87 20.35 22.01
N ALA A 132 14.31 20.45 20.76
CA ALA A 132 13.36 20.43 19.66
C ALA A 132 12.63 19.08 19.76
N PRO A 133 11.29 19.02 19.65
CA PRO A 133 10.59 17.75 19.62
C PRO A 133 11.25 16.87 18.55
N LYS A 134 11.52 15.59 18.85
CA LYS A 134 12.05 14.64 17.87
C LYS A 134 11.15 14.73 16.63
N GLN A 135 11.69 15.30 15.55
CA GLN A 135 10.95 15.48 14.32
C GLN A 135 10.71 14.10 13.74
N CYS A 136 9.45 13.72 13.55
CA CYS A 136 9.15 12.53 12.77
C CYS A 136 9.18 12.87 11.29
N ASP A 137 9.99 12.14 10.51
CA ASP A 137 10.18 12.36 9.07
C ASP A 137 9.46 11.30 8.20
N VAL A 138 8.61 10.45 8.79
CA VAL A 138 7.85 9.43 8.05
C VAL A 138 6.67 10.07 7.30
N ASP A 139 6.65 9.93 5.97
CA ASP A 139 5.48 10.25 5.14
C ASP A 139 4.40 9.17 5.29
N CYS A 140 3.41 9.45 6.13
CA CYS A 140 2.30 8.55 6.43
C CYS A 140 1.15 8.60 5.41
N GLY A 141 1.19 9.51 4.44
CA GLY A 141 0.08 9.71 3.50
C GLY A 141 -1.14 10.42 4.11
N LEU A 142 -2.24 10.48 3.34
CA LEU A 142 -3.42 11.28 3.68
C LEU A 142 -4.19 10.73 4.89
N GLY A 143 -4.58 11.65 5.78
CA GLY A 143 -5.41 11.33 6.95
C GLY A 143 -4.68 10.57 8.05
N GLN A 144 -3.36 10.52 7.97
CA GLN A 144 -2.48 9.94 8.97
C GLN A 144 -1.41 10.95 9.37
N GLU A 145 -1.00 10.88 10.62
CA GLU A 145 0.11 11.65 11.16
C GLU A 145 1.15 10.72 11.76
N CYS A 146 2.41 11.10 11.66
CA CYS A 146 3.45 10.35 12.33
C CYS A 146 3.52 10.74 13.81
N GLN A 147 3.55 9.73 14.67
CA GLN A 147 3.79 9.88 16.10
C GLN A 147 4.88 8.92 16.57
N TRP A 148 5.60 9.32 17.61
CA TRP A 148 6.52 8.44 18.34
C TRP A 148 5.75 7.64 19.39
N ILE A 149 5.67 6.32 19.22
CA ILE A 149 5.00 5.42 20.17
C ILE A 149 6.02 4.38 20.62
N ASN A 150 6.29 4.31 21.93
CA ASN A 150 7.25 3.37 22.52
C ASN A 150 8.67 3.42 21.92
N GLY A 151 9.12 4.60 21.49
CA GLY A 151 10.45 4.77 20.88
C GLY A 151 10.52 4.39 19.39
N GLU A 152 9.38 4.10 18.75
CA GLU A 152 9.28 3.84 17.31
C GLU A 152 8.39 4.89 16.61
N GLU A 153 8.74 5.26 15.38
CA GLU A 153 7.92 6.12 14.53
C GLU A 153 6.76 5.33 13.93
N MET A 154 5.53 5.74 14.22
CA MET A 154 4.31 5.04 13.83
C MET A 154 3.33 6.00 13.16
N CYS A 155 2.73 5.56 12.06
CA CYS A 155 1.66 6.28 11.38
C CYS A 155 0.31 5.97 12.03
N VAL A 156 -0.35 6.99 12.60
CA VAL A 156 -1.66 6.85 13.23
C VAL A 156 -2.70 7.67 12.47
N CYS A 157 -3.94 7.17 12.44
CA CYS A 157 -5.03 7.89 11.79
C CYS A 157 -5.35 9.18 12.57
N SER A 158 -5.42 10.34 11.88
CA SER A 158 -5.70 11.62 12.52
C SER A 158 -6.54 12.52 11.62
N GLU A 159 -7.75 12.89 12.09
CA GLU A 159 -8.60 13.87 11.42
C GLU A 159 -8.08 15.31 11.58
N GLU A 160 -7.35 15.60 12.67
CA GLU A 160 -6.81 16.93 12.96
C GLU A 160 -5.72 17.33 11.97
N SER A 161 -4.94 16.35 11.50
CA SER A 161 -3.96 16.53 10.41
C SER A 161 -4.58 17.12 9.13
N CYS A 162 -5.89 16.93 8.93
CA CYS A 162 -6.61 17.40 7.75
C CYS A 162 -7.10 18.85 7.85
N ILE A 163 -6.92 19.52 9.01
CA ILE A 163 -7.49 20.85 9.30
C ILE A 163 -6.46 21.99 9.11
N SER A 164 -5.25 21.71 8.59
CA SER A 164 -4.13 22.68 8.59
C SER A 164 -4.52 24.08 8.07
N THR A 165 -4.25 25.10 8.88
CA THR A 165 -4.54 26.52 8.62
C THR A 165 -3.46 27.23 7.81
N ASP A 166 -2.34 26.57 7.53
CA ASP A 166 -1.23 27.17 6.80
C ASP A 166 -1.56 27.39 5.33
N SER A 167 -1.40 28.64 4.92
CA SER A 167 -1.75 29.16 3.59
C SER A 167 -0.94 28.54 2.45
N LEU A 168 0.16 27.84 2.77
CA LEU A 168 1.00 27.08 1.83
C LEU A 168 0.57 25.61 1.62
N SER A 169 -0.19 25.02 2.55
CA SER A 169 -0.82 23.68 2.44
C SER A 169 -2.24 23.75 1.84
N SER A 170 -2.82 24.95 1.81
CA SER A 170 -4.20 25.27 1.42
C SER A 170 -4.59 24.99 -0.05
N LYS A 171 -3.68 24.47 -0.88
CA LYS A 171 -3.97 24.27 -2.32
C LYS A 171 -4.72 22.96 -2.64
N TYR A 172 -4.79 21.97 -1.74
CA TYR A 172 -5.28 20.63 -2.10
C TYR A 172 -6.35 19.95 -1.20
N ASN A 173 -6.77 20.49 -0.05
CA ASN A 173 -7.51 19.68 0.93
C ASN A 173 -8.79 20.28 1.56
N LYS A 174 -9.59 21.05 0.80
CA LYS A 174 -10.91 21.53 1.27
C LYS A 174 -12.06 21.36 0.26
N GLN A 175 -11.88 20.53 -0.75
CA GLN A 175 -12.96 20.23 -1.68
C GLN A 175 -13.82 19.11 -1.10
N PRO A 176 -15.12 19.36 -0.84
CA PRO A 176 -15.99 18.30 -0.38
C PRO A 176 -16.09 17.21 -1.43
N LEU A 177 -16.39 16.00 -1.01
CA LEU A 177 -16.57 14.85 -1.90
C LEU A 177 -17.70 13.95 -1.39
N CYS A 178 -18.29 13.20 -2.31
CA CYS A 178 -19.24 12.15 -1.99
C CYS A 178 -18.53 10.80 -2.00
N ALA A 179 -18.62 10.05 -0.90
CA ALA A 179 -18.01 8.73 -0.78
C ALA A 179 -18.98 7.59 -1.11
N SER A 180 -18.44 6.37 -1.19
CA SER A 180 -19.20 5.17 -1.56
C SER A 180 -20.32 4.81 -0.59
N ASN A 181 -20.22 5.24 0.67
CA ASN A 181 -21.24 5.09 1.71
C ASN A 181 -22.29 6.21 1.74
N ASN A 182 -22.37 7.05 0.68
CA ASN A 182 -23.28 8.19 0.58
C ASN A 182 -23.09 9.26 1.66
N MET A 183 -21.92 9.31 2.30
CA MET A 183 -21.55 10.40 3.20
C MET A 183 -20.72 11.45 2.44
N THR A 184 -21.03 12.72 2.70
CA THR A 184 -20.20 13.84 2.27
C THR A 184 -19.04 14.00 3.24
N PHE A 185 -17.82 14.01 2.71
CA PHE A 185 -16.61 14.36 3.46
C PHE A 185 -16.15 15.76 3.07
N SER A 186 -15.58 16.49 4.03
CA SER A 186 -15.07 17.85 3.80
C SER A 186 -13.83 17.90 2.90
N SER A 187 -13.09 16.79 2.80
CA SER A 187 -11.93 16.63 1.93
C SER A 187 -11.56 15.16 1.73
N GLU A 188 -10.69 14.89 0.75
CA GLU A 188 -10.08 13.56 0.57
C GLU A 188 -9.28 13.12 1.78
N CYS A 189 -8.57 14.05 2.44
CA CYS A 189 -7.88 13.79 3.70
C CYS A 189 -8.85 13.34 4.79
N ALA A 190 -9.96 14.05 4.98
CA ALA A 190 -10.96 13.71 5.99
C ALA A 190 -11.59 12.33 5.72
N MET A 191 -11.86 12.01 4.44
CA MET A 191 -12.32 10.67 4.06
C MET A 191 -11.27 9.60 4.37
N ALA A 192 -9.99 9.85 4.09
CA ALA A 192 -8.90 8.90 4.35
C ALA A 192 -8.69 8.67 5.86
N ALA A 193 -8.73 9.72 6.67
CA ALA A 193 -8.64 9.63 8.12
C ALA A 193 -9.81 8.80 8.69
N TRP A 194 -11.04 9.09 8.27
CA TRP A 194 -12.22 8.34 8.70
C TRP A 194 -12.17 6.87 8.25
N LYS A 195 -11.73 6.62 7.01
CA LYS A 195 -11.52 5.27 6.46
C LYS A 195 -10.57 4.46 7.35
N CYS A 196 -9.45 5.07 7.75
CA CYS A 196 -8.45 4.50 8.63
C CYS A 196 -9.03 4.23 10.03
N LEU A 197 -9.64 5.25 10.66
CA LEU A 197 -10.23 5.17 12.00
C LEU A 197 -11.35 4.14 12.13
N LYS A 198 -12.19 4.00 11.10
CA LYS A 198 -13.31 3.05 11.08
C LYS A 198 -12.98 1.70 10.44
N GLN A 199 -11.74 1.52 9.97
CA GLN A 199 -11.28 0.31 9.27
C GLN A 199 -12.17 -0.06 8.07
N GLN A 200 -12.62 0.95 7.31
CA GLN A 200 -13.55 0.80 6.19
C GLN A 200 -12.80 0.70 4.86
N SER A 201 -12.05 -0.38 4.64
CA SER A 201 -11.19 -0.61 3.46
C SER A 201 -11.90 -0.38 2.11
N GLY A 202 -13.20 -0.68 2.00
CA GLY A 202 -14.04 -0.47 0.81
C GLY A 202 -14.55 0.97 0.60
N LEU A 203 -14.20 1.93 1.46
CA LEU A 203 -14.57 3.33 1.26
C LEU A 203 -13.75 3.96 0.14
N TYR A 204 -14.42 4.53 -0.86
CA TYR A 204 -13.79 5.25 -1.98
C TYR A 204 -14.60 6.48 -2.37
N LYS A 205 -13.96 7.44 -3.05
CA LYS A 205 -14.61 8.66 -3.58
C LYS A 205 -15.46 8.31 -4.80
N LYS A 206 -16.77 8.59 -4.77
CA LYS A 206 -17.68 8.48 -5.92
C LYS A 206 -17.49 9.64 -6.89
N TYR A 207 -17.52 10.88 -6.39
CA TYR A 207 -17.34 12.11 -7.16
C TYR A 207 -17.00 13.30 -6.25
N ASP A 208 -16.50 14.38 -6.84
CA ASP A 208 -16.23 15.63 -6.16
C ASP A 208 -17.52 16.42 -5.89
N GLY A 209 -17.58 17.13 -4.78
CA GLY A 209 -18.77 17.82 -4.28
C GLY A 209 -19.58 16.98 -3.27
N GLU A 210 -20.61 17.59 -2.69
CA GLU A 210 -21.49 16.92 -1.73
C GLU A 210 -22.33 15.82 -2.39
N CYS A 211 -22.72 14.78 -1.63
CA CYS A 211 -23.62 13.75 -2.13
C CYS A 211 -24.97 14.34 -2.58
N GLN A 212 -25.31 14.09 -3.85
CA GLN A 212 -26.54 14.55 -4.49
C GLN A 212 -27.61 13.44 -4.54
N LYS A 213 -28.87 13.85 -4.68
CA LYS A 213 -30.00 12.93 -4.87
C LYS A 213 -30.26 12.54 -6.32
N ASP A 214 -29.69 13.29 -7.27
CA ASP A 214 -29.82 13.03 -8.70
C ASP A 214 -28.58 13.53 -9.48
N CYS A 215 -28.55 13.30 -10.79
CA CYS A 215 -27.40 13.59 -11.64
C CYS A 215 -27.30 15.06 -12.11
N ARG A 216 -28.21 15.96 -11.73
CA ARG A 216 -28.22 17.34 -12.26
C ARG A 216 -26.95 18.12 -11.95
N ASN A 217 -26.41 17.93 -10.75
CA ASN A 217 -25.25 18.67 -10.24
C ASN A 217 -24.03 17.77 -10.00
N VAL A 218 -24.03 16.54 -10.49
CA VAL A 218 -22.93 15.59 -10.29
C VAL A 218 -21.93 15.72 -11.43
N GLN A 219 -20.73 16.21 -11.10
CA GLN A 219 -19.59 16.21 -12.02
C GLN A 219 -18.77 14.96 -11.79
N CYS A 220 -18.94 13.99 -12.68
CA CYS A 220 -18.19 12.75 -12.60
C CYS A 220 -16.74 12.94 -13.08
N PRO A 221 -15.74 12.35 -12.40
CA PRO A 221 -14.34 12.48 -12.77
C PRO A 221 -14.03 11.75 -14.09
N HIS A 222 -13.15 12.32 -14.91
CA HIS A 222 -12.72 11.76 -16.21
C HIS A 222 -13.86 11.56 -17.23
N ASP A 223 -13.61 10.74 -18.27
CA ASP A 223 -14.59 10.28 -19.25
C ASP A 223 -15.61 9.33 -18.59
N THR A 224 -16.43 9.81 -17.67
CA THR A 224 -17.51 9.04 -17.02
C THR A 224 -18.86 9.75 -17.20
N VAL A 225 -19.97 9.02 -17.05
CA VAL A 225 -21.35 9.52 -17.13
C VAL A 225 -22.01 9.32 -15.78
N CYS A 226 -22.75 10.32 -15.31
CA CYS A 226 -23.62 10.15 -14.16
C CYS A 226 -24.89 9.38 -14.54
N LEU A 227 -25.22 8.35 -13.76
CA LEU A 227 -26.41 7.53 -13.92
C LEU A 227 -27.14 7.44 -12.58
N LEU A 228 -28.46 7.23 -12.62
CA LEU A 228 -29.26 6.94 -11.43
C LEU A 228 -29.39 5.42 -11.26
N VAL A 229 -29.10 4.93 -10.06
CA VAL A 229 -29.37 3.54 -9.69
C VAL A 229 -30.90 3.34 -9.68
N LYS A 230 -31.42 2.36 -10.43
CA LYS A 230 -32.87 2.21 -10.70
C LYS A 230 -33.74 2.07 -9.44
N ASN A 231 -33.20 1.56 -8.34
CA ASN A 231 -33.97 1.26 -7.13
C ASN A 231 -33.81 2.32 -6.03
N THR A 232 -32.65 2.96 -5.93
CA THR A 232 -32.37 3.96 -4.89
C THR A 232 -32.48 5.39 -5.42
N GLY A 233 -32.43 5.57 -6.75
CA GLY A 233 -32.35 6.89 -7.38
C GLY A 233 -30.98 7.55 -7.21
N GLU A 234 -29.99 6.87 -6.64
CA GLU A 234 -28.72 7.48 -6.27
C GLU A 234 -27.80 7.71 -7.48
N PRO A 235 -27.08 8.84 -7.52
CA PRO A 235 -26.09 9.10 -8.57
C PRO A 235 -24.86 8.20 -8.49
N PHE A 236 -24.44 7.69 -9.64
CA PHE A 236 -23.25 6.87 -9.82
C PHE A 236 -22.50 7.24 -11.09
N CYS A 237 -21.17 7.40 -11.00
CA CYS A 237 -20.31 7.82 -12.08
C CYS A 237 -19.69 6.61 -12.81
N TYR A 238 -20.07 6.40 -14.07
CA TYR A 238 -19.68 5.21 -14.85
C TYR A 238 -18.78 5.56 -16.06
N PRO A 239 -17.65 4.86 -16.30
CA PRO A 239 -16.76 5.16 -17.44
C PRO A 239 -17.42 5.12 -18.84
N LYS A 240 -17.35 6.23 -19.58
CA LYS A 240 -17.75 6.42 -20.99
C LYS A 240 -16.95 5.57 -21.97
N LYS A 241 -15.67 5.30 -21.70
CA LYS A 241 -14.70 4.73 -22.68
C LYS A 241 -15.07 3.36 -23.26
N HIS A 242 -16.16 2.74 -22.84
CA HIS A 242 -16.60 1.43 -23.32
C HIS A 242 -18.04 1.40 -23.80
N CYS A 243 -18.59 2.52 -24.27
CA CYS A 243 -19.93 2.51 -24.81
C CYS A 243 -20.07 3.47 -25.99
N ASN A 244 -20.04 2.93 -27.21
CA ASN A 244 -20.59 3.61 -28.36
C ASN A 244 -21.82 2.82 -28.83
N PRO A 245 -23.04 3.30 -28.53
CA PRO A 245 -24.27 2.59 -28.90
C PRO A 245 -24.41 2.31 -30.40
N ALA A 246 -23.72 3.08 -31.25
CA ALA A 246 -23.71 2.87 -32.69
C ALA A 246 -22.77 1.74 -33.14
N LEU A 247 -21.72 1.43 -32.36
CA LEU A 247 -20.75 0.37 -32.65
C LEU A 247 -21.09 -0.96 -31.97
N ASP A 248 -21.85 -0.93 -30.88
CA ASP A 248 -22.31 -2.13 -30.17
C ASP A 248 -23.84 -2.32 -30.24
N PRO A 249 -24.44 -2.40 -31.45
CA PRO A 249 -25.88 -2.63 -31.59
C PRO A 249 -26.24 -4.10 -31.29
N GLY A 250 -27.37 -4.30 -30.61
CA GLY A 250 -27.96 -5.64 -30.41
C GLY A 250 -27.96 -6.11 -28.95
N PRO A 251 -28.91 -6.99 -28.58
CA PRO A 251 -29.13 -7.37 -27.20
C PRO A 251 -27.95 -8.13 -26.60
N VAL A 252 -27.79 -8.04 -25.29
CA VAL A 252 -26.80 -8.82 -24.53
C VAL A 252 -27.43 -9.40 -23.26
N CYS A 253 -26.88 -10.51 -22.77
CA CYS A 253 -27.22 -11.07 -21.48
C CYS A 253 -26.16 -10.68 -20.44
N GLY A 254 -26.59 -10.11 -19.32
CA GLY A 254 -25.72 -9.89 -18.16
C GLY A 254 -25.59 -11.15 -17.30
N THR A 255 -24.51 -11.26 -16.52
CA THR A 255 -24.33 -12.36 -15.54
C THR A 255 -25.43 -12.39 -14.46
N ASN A 256 -26.12 -11.26 -14.27
CA ASN A 256 -27.33 -11.14 -13.45
C ASN A 256 -28.60 -11.72 -14.10
N GLY A 257 -28.51 -12.30 -15.30
CA GLY A 257 -29.62 -12.97 -16.00
C GLY A 257 -30.63 -12.01 -16.63
N ILE A 258 -30.31 -10.73 -16.74
CA ILE A 258 -31.16 -9.71 -17.36
C ILE A 258 -30.71 -9.51 -18.81
N THR A 259 -31.67 -9.45 -19.72
CA THR A 259 -31.43 -9.05 -21.12
C THR A 259 -31.41 -7.54 -21.23
N TYR A 260 -30.36 -7.00 -21.82
CA TYR A 260 -30.20 -5.57 -22.09
C TYR A 260 -30.28 -5.30 -23.58
N LYS A 261 -30.81 -4.14 -23.96
CA LYS A 261 -30.91 -3.73 -25.37
C LYS A 261 -29.57 -3.67 -26.10
N ASN A 262 -28.48 -3.44 -25.36
CA ASN A 262 -27.10 -3.47 -25.83
C ASN A 262 -26.09 -3.49 -24.66
N ILE A 263 -24.81 -3.73 -24.97
CA ILE A 263 -23.73 -3.79 -23.99
C ILE A 263 -23.59 -2.49 -23.19
N CYS A 264 -23.87 -1.36 -23.84
CA CYS A 264 -23.99 -0.05 -23.22
C CYS A 264 -25.04 -0.05 -22.10
N ALA A 265 -26.28 -0.43 -22.41
CA ALA A 265 -27.36 -0.43 -21.42
C ALA A 265 -27.08 -1.38 -20.24
N MET A 266 -26.40 -2.51 -20.49
CA MET A 266 -25.93 -3.41 -19.44
C MET A 266 -24.89 -2.73 -18.54
N ARG A 267 -23.85 -2.15 -19.14
CA ARG A 267 -22.80 -1.38 -18.46
C ARG A 267 -23.33 -0.15 -17.72
N LEU A 268 -24.47 0.40 -18.11
CA LEU A 268 -25.13 1.53 -17.46
C LEU A 268 -26.21 1.09 -16.44
N SER A 269 -26.26 -0.18 -16.06
CA SER A 269 -27.26 -0.73 -15.12
C SER A 269 -26.61 -1.37 -13.89
N PRO A 270 -25.98 -0.59 -13.00
CA PRO A 270 -25.47 -1.11 -11.73
C PRO A 270 -26.59 -1.66 -10.85
N ASP A 271 -26.25 -2.63 -10.00
CA ASP A 271 -27.12 -3.18 -8.96
C ASP A 271 -27.27 -2.22 -7.76
N VAL A 272 -27.97 -2.65 -6.72
CA VAL A 272 -28.18 -1.86 -5.49
C VAL A 272 -26.89 -1.55 -4.72
N GLU A 273 -25.83 -2.33 -4.94
CA GLU A 273 -24.50 -2.13 -4.35
C GLU A 273 -23.58 -1.33 -5.30
N GLY A 274 -24.10 -0.82 -6.43
CA GLY A 274 -23.32 -0.07 -7.42
C GLY A 274 -22.48 -0.94 -8.36
N ARG A 275 -22.60 -2.28 -8.28
CA ARG A 275 -21.82 -3.20 -9.12
C ARG A 275 -22.48 -3.35 -10.48
N THR A 276 -21.68 -3.24 -11.54
CA THR A 276 -22.18 -3.42 -12.89
C THR A 276 -22.11 -4.89 -13.31
N PRO A 277 -23.18 -5.44 -13.93
CA PRO A 277 -23.17 -6.81 -14.37
C PRO A 277 -22.14 -7.01 -15.49
N GLU A 278 -21.41 -8.12 -15.41
CA GLU A 278 -20.51 -8.54 -16.47
C GLU A 278 -21.29 -9.12 -17.66
N LEU A 279 -20.66 -9.13 -18.84
CA LEU A 279 -21.24 -9.75 -20.02
C LEU A 279 -21.26 -11.27 -19.85
N ALA A 280 -22.44 -11.89 -19.82
CA ALA A 280 -22.56 -13.34 -19.85
C ALA A 280 -22.38 -13.86 -21.27
N HIS A 281 -23.13 -13.30 -22.23
CA HIS A 281 -23.01 -13.60 -23.65
C HIS A 281 -23.72 -12.53 -24.49
N TYR A 282 -23.41 -12.48 -25.79
CA TYR A 282 -24.16 -11.67 -26.75
C TYR A 282 -25.51 -12.33 -27.07
N GLY A 283 -26.52 -11.52 -27.39
CA GLY A 283 -27.90 -11.98 -27.57
C GLY A 283 -28.76 -11.88 -26.29
N PRO A 284 -30.07 -12.17 -26.38
CA PRO A 284 -30.96 -12.23 -25.22
C PRO A 284 -30.58 -13.40 -24.31
N CYS A 285 -30.86 -13.30 -23.00
CA CYS A 285 -30.53 -14.36 -22.04
C CYS A 285 -31.21 -15.69 -22.39
N GLU A 286 -30.42 -16.74 -22.33
CA GLU A 286 -30.85 -18.13 -22.56
C GLU A 286 -30.79 -18.94 -21.26
N ASN A 287 -31.53 -20.05 -21.23
CA ASN A 287 -31.58 -20.93 -20.06
C ASN A 287 -30.63 -22.13 -20.16
N LYS A 288 -30.03 -22.38 -21.33
CA LYS A 288 -29.14 -23.53 -21.58
C LYS A 288 -28.02 -23.16 -22.54
N CYS A 289 -26.86 -23.77 -22.36
CA CYS A 289 -25.79 -23.75 -23.34
C CYS A 289 -26.24 -24.44 -24.64
N ARG A 290 -25.93 -23.83 -25.80
CA ARG A 290 -26.16 -24.37 -27.14
C ARG A 290 -24.95 -24.08 -28.03
N ALA A 291 -24.81 -24.81 -29.14
CA ALA A 291 -23.63 -24.78 -29.99
C ALA A 291 -23.22 -23.37 -30.48
N ASN A 292 -24.21 -22.49 -30.74
CA ASN A 292 -23.97 -21.15 -31.32
C ASN A 292 -24.20 -20.01 -30.32
N LEU A 293 -24.24 -20.30 -29.02
CA LEU A 293 -24.49 -19.27 -28.01
C LEU A 293 -23.28 -18.33 -27.83
N CYS A 294 -22.08 -18.91 -27.88
CA CYS A 294 -20.83 -18.19 -27.70
C CYS A 294 -20.14 -17.92 -29.03
N GLN A 295 -19.26 -16.93 -29.04
CA GLN A 295 -18.46 -16.61 -30.23
C GLN A 295 -17.46 -17.74 -30.53
N PRO A 296 -16.94 -17.82 -31.76
CA PRO A 296 -15.82 -18.72 -32.05
C PRO A 296 -14.67 -18.50 -31.06
N HIS A 297 -14.12 -19.59 -30.50
CA HIS A 297 -13.07 -19.62 -29.46
C HIS A 297 -13.53 -19.30 -28.03
N GLU A 298 -14.83 -19.19 -27.80
CA GLU A 298 -15.42 -19.18 -26.46
C GLU A 298 -16.04 -20.53 -26.10
N ARG A 299 -16.11 -20.82 -24.81
CA ARG A 299 -16.81 -21.98 -24.27
C ARG A 299 -18.01 -21.53 -23.47
N CYS A 300 -19.15 -22.19 -23.67
CA CYS A 300 -20.31 -22.00 -22.81
C CYS A 300 -20.16 -22.83 -21.55
N VAL A 301 -20.18 -22.17 -20.40
CA VAL A 301 -20.16 -22.78 -19.06
C VAL A 301 -21.34 -22.26 -18.25
N TYR A 302 -21.56 -22.82 -17.07
CA TYR A 302 -22.62 -22.37 -16.17
C TYR A 302 -22.06 -21.61 -14.97
N SER A 303 -22.78 -20.57 -14.53
CA SER A 303 -22.58 -19.92 -13.23
C SER A 303 -23.13 -20.79 -12.08
N ARG A 304 -22.90 -20.38 -10.83
CA ARG A 304 -23.52 -21.04 -9.66
C ARG A 304 -25.05 -21.06 -9.71
N GLN A 305 -25.66 -20.03 -10.31
CA GLN A 305 -27.11 -19.95 -10.49
C GLN A 305 -27.59 -20.68 -11.76
N SER A 306 -26.78 -21.59 -12.33
CA SER A 306 -27.09 -22.36 -13.54
C SER A 306 -27.40 -21.49 -14.77
N ARG A 307 -26.78 -20.31 -14.87
CA ARG A 307 -26.94 -19.42 -16.03
C ARG A 307 -25.81 -19.65 -17.04
N PRO A 308 -26.11 -19.73 -18.35
CA PRO A 308 -25.08 -19.80 -19.38
C PRO A 308 -24.19 -18.56 -19.39
N VAL A 309 -22.88 -18.76 -19.40
CA VAL A 309 -21.85 -17.71 -19.51
C VAL A 309 -20.78 -18.16 -20.49
N CYS A 310 -20.37 -17.28 -21.40
CA CYS A 310 -19.32 -17.51 -22.37
C CYS A 310 -17.98 -17.07 -21.80
N ILE A 311 -17.07 -18.03 -21.63
CA ILE A 311 -15.69 -17.77 -21.15
C ILE A 311 -14.68 -17.96 -22.28
N ARG A 312 -13.59 -17.21 -22.22
CA ARG A 312 -12.45 -17.34 -23.14
C ARG A 312 -11.32 -18.11 -22.45
N CYS A 313 -10.96 -19.26 -23.01
CA CYS A 313 -9.83 -20.05 -22.53
C CYS A 313 -8.53 -19.76 -23.28
N GLN A 314 -8.62 -19.01 -24.37
CA GLN A 314 -7.47 -18.43 -25.05
C GLN A 314 -7.28 -17.02 -24.52
N TYR A 315 -6.32 -16.87 -23.60
CA TYR A 315 -6.12 -15.59 -22.95
C TYR A 315 -5.54 -14.56 -23.93
N SER A 316 -6.16 -13.38 -23.96
CA SER A 316 -5.71 -12.28 -24.80
C SER A 316 -4.36 -11.76 -24.33
N ARG A 317 -3.47 -11.38 -25.27
CA ARG A 317 -2.23 -10.62 -25.00
C ARG A 317 -2.48 -9.30 -24.24
N ARG A 318 -3.74 -8.88 -24.08
CA ARG A 318 -4.11 -7.72 -23.27
C ARG A 318 -3.91 -7.93 -21.76
N PHE A 319 -3.98 -9.18 -21.29
CA PHE A 319 -3.83 -9.52 -19.86
C PHE A 319 -2.46 -10.14 -19.54
N PHE A 320 -1.60 -10.28 -20.56
CA PHE A 320 -0.29 -10.90 -20.43
C PHE A 320 0.78 -9.96 -21.00
N THR A 321 1.90 -9.82 -20.28
CA THR A 321 3.08 -9.11 -20.78
C THR A 321 3.65 -9.83 -22.01
N HIS A 322 4.57 -9.19 -22.72
CA HIS A 322 5.33 -9.84 -23.79
C HIS A 322 6.14 -11.05 -23.30
N SER A 323 6.47 -11.12 -22.00
CA SER A 323 7.10 -12.27 -21.34
C SER A 323 6.11 -13.37 -20.93
N GLY A 324 4.80 -13.20 -21.15
CA GLY A 324 3.79 -14.19 -20.80
C GLY A 324 3.38 -14.17 -19.32
N GLU A 325 3.74 -13.13 -18.58
CA GLU A 325 3.33 -12.92 -17.18
C GLU A 325 1.99 -12.19 -17.12
N CYS A 326 1.19 -12.47 -16.09
CA CYS A 326 -0.10 -11.79 -15.92
C CYS A 326 0.13 -10.30 -15.61
N SER A 327 -0.41 -9.41 -16.43
CA SER A 327 -0.33 -7.95 -16.21
C SER A 327 -1.09 -7.50 -14.96
N MET A 328 -2.02 -8.33 -14.46
CA MET A 328 -2.86 -8.06 -13.29
C MET A 328 -2.47 -8.97 -12.12
N ASN A 329 -1.35 -8.68 -11.46
CA ASN A 329 -0.82 -9.49 -10.34
C ASN A 329 -1.53 -9.29 -8.98
N ILE A 330 -2.80 -8.86 -9.01
CA ILE A 330 -3.62 -8.67 -7.81
C ILE A 330 -4.38 -9.99 -7.54
N PRO A 331 -4.33 -10.54 -6.31
CA PRO A 331 -5.10 -11.72 -5.94
C PRO A 331 -6.59 -11.55 -6.21
N ALA A 332 -7.24 -12.61 -6.68
CA ALA A 332 -8.67 -12.60 -6.99
C ALA A 332 -9.41 -13.61 -6.12
N CYS A 333 -10.42 -13.15 -5.39
CA CYS A 333 -11.29 -14.02 -4.61
C CYS A 333 -12.39 -14.60 -5.51
N GLY A 334 -12.44 -15.92 -5.66
CA GLY A 334 -13.44 -16.60 -6.47
C GLY A 334 -14.65 -17.02 -5.64
N ASP A 335 -15.83 -16.98 -6.27
CA ASP A 335 -17.05 -17.52 -5.68
C ASP A 335 -17.00 -19.02 -5.43
N ASP A 336 -16.02 -19.76 -6.00
CA ASP A 336 -15.80 -21.19 -5.76
C ASP A 336 -15.23 -21.54 -4.40
N GLY A 337 -14.83 -20.56 -3.58
CA GLY A 337 -14.16 -20.89 -2.32
C GLY A 337 -12.63 -20.80 -2.40
N TYR A 338 -12.07 -20.29 -3.50
CA TYR A 338 -10.61 -20.24 -3.71
C TYR A 338 -10.10 -18.82 -3.87
N LEU A 339 -8.95 -18.56 -3.24
CA LEU A 339 -8.15 -17.37 -3.49
C LEU A 339 -7.15 -17.69 -4.60
N TYR A 340 -7.24 -16.97 -5.70
CA TYR A 340 -6.34 -17.09 -6.83
C TYR A 340 -5.19 -16.12 -6.68
N LYS A 341 -3.97 -16.57 -6.94
CA LYS A 341 -2.76 -15.73 -6.89
C LYS A 341 -2.85 -14.45 -7.72
N ASN A 342 -3.61 -14.50 -8.81
CA ASN A 342 -3.93 -13.33 -9.63
C ASN A 342 -5.18 -13.55 -10.49
N TYR A 343 -5.67 -12.48 -11.14
CA TYR A 343 -6.83 -12.54 -12.03
C TYR A 343 -6.66 -13.57 -13.17
N CYS A 344 -5.47 -13.68 -13.76
CA CYS A 344 -5.23 -14.66 -14.82
C CYS A 344 -5.32 -16.11 -14.33
N ALA A 345 -4.88 -16.38 -13.10
CA ALA A 345 -5.04 -17.70 -12.48
C ALA A 345 -6.53 -18.04 -12.28
N LEU A 346 -7.37 -17.07 -11.93
CA LEU A 346 -8.82 -17.26 -11.85
C LEU A 346 -9.42 -17.59 -13.22
N LEU A 347 -9.06 -16.84 -14.27
CA LEU A 347 -9.52 -17.14 -15.64
C LEU A 347 -9.09 -18.56 -16.07
N ARG A 348 -7.91 -19.01 -15.64
CA ARG A 348 -7.45 -20.40 -15.85
C ARG A 348 -8.27 -21.43 -15.10
N GLY A 349 -8.57 -21.16 -13.83
CA GLY A 349 -9.46 -21.98 -13.03
C GLY A 349 -10.83 -22.16 -13.67
N GLN A 350 -11.40 -21.12 -14.30
CA GLN A 350 -12.70 -21.22 -15.00
C GLN A 350 -12.67 -22.25 -16.14
N CYS A 351 -11.58 -22.24 -16.90
CA CYS A 351 -11.39 -23.14 -18.03
C CYS A 351 -11.08 -24.58 -17.63
N GLU A 352 -10.30 -24.77 -16.57
CA GLU A 352 -9.97 -26.08 -16.02
C GLU A 352 -11.19 -26.74 -15.36
N LYS A 353 -11.96 -25.95 -14.59
CA LYS A 353 -13.17 -26.42 -13.89
C LYS A 353 -14.42 -26.46 -14.77
N ASN A 354 -14.33 -25.94 -16.01
CA ASN A 354 -15.45 -25.79 -16.93
C ASN A 354 -16.68 -25.13 -16.30
N ARG A 355 -16.44 -24.07 -15.51
CA ARG A 355 -17.45 -23.36 -14.72
C ARG A 355 -17.12 -21.88 -14.67
N TYR A 356 -18.13 -21.03 -14.71
CA TYR A 356 -17.93 -19.61 -14.49
C TYR A 356 -17.64 -19.34 -13.00
N ILE A 357 -16.56 -18.63 -12.72
CA ILE A 357 -16.16 -18.23 -11.36
C ILE A 357 -16.34 -16.72 -11.26
N HIS A 358 -17.30 -16.29 -10.46
CA HIS A 358 -17.54 -14.87 -10.21
C HIS A 358 -16.51 -14.32 -9.23
N ILE A 359 -16.04 -13.09 -9.44
CA ILE A 359 -15.14 -12.43 -8.49
C ILE A 359 -15.93 -11.86 -7.33
N ILE A 360 -15.52 -12.17 -6.12
CA ILE A 360 -16.09 -11.61 -4.89
C ILE A 360 -15.17 -10.48 -4.43
N ASP A 361 -15.77 -9.44 -3.83
CA ASP A 361 -15.00 -8.35 -3.22
C ASP A 361 -14.04 -8.92 -2.17
N TYR A 362 -12.78 -8.49 -2.23
CA TYR A 362 -11.71 -8.95 -1.36
C TYR A 362 -12.07 -8.76 0.13
N ASP A 363 -12.76 -7.68 0.47
CA ASP A 363 -13.18 -7.38 1.84
C ASP A 363 -14.25 -8.36 2.36
N THR A 364 -15.02 -8.94 1.45
CA THR A 364 -16.03 -9.97 1.74
C THR A 364 -15.51 -11.39 1.53
N CYS A 365 -14.23 -11.53 1.19
CA CYS A 365 -13.62 -12.83 0.92
C CYS A 365 -13.55 -13.66 2.22
N PRO A 366 -14.06 -14.91 2.22
CA PRO A 366 -13.97 -15.79 3.37
C PRO A 366 -12.54 -15.95 3.89
N LYS A 367 -12.33 -15.78 5.20
CA LYS A 367 -10.99 -15.84 5.82
C LYS A 367 -10.29 -17.20 5.69
N ASN A 368 -11.05 -18.27 5.43
CA ASN A 368 -10.55 -19.64 5.28
C ASN A 368 -10.64 -20.11 3.83
N MET A 369 -10.01 -19.38 2.92
CA MET A 369 -9.93 -19.79 1.50
C MET A 369 -8.77 -20.75 1.28
N ASN A 370 -8.99 -21.77 0.46
CA ASN A 370 -7.89 -22.56 -0.07
C ASN A 370 -7.14 -21.74 -1.12
N MET A 371 -5.82 -21.66 -1.00
CA MET A 371 -4.98 -21.08 -2.05
C MET A 371 -4.92 -22.04 -3.23
N MET A 372 -5.31 -21.57 -4.41
CA MET A 372 -5.11 -22.31 -5.65
C MET A 372 -3.73 -21.96 -6.21
N GLN A 373 -2.84 -22.96 -6.30
CA GLN A 373 -1.43 -22.80 -6.69
C GLN A 373 -1.26 -22.40 -8.16
#